data_AF-A0A1Y2H9H6-F1
#
_entry.id   AF-A0A1Y2H9H6-F1
#
_cell.length_a   1.000
_cell.length_b   1.000
_cell.length_c   1.000
_cell.angle_alpha   90.00
_cell.angle_beta   90.00
_cell.angle_gamma   90.00
#
_symmetry.space_group_name_H-M   'P 1'
#
loop_
_entity.id
_entity.type
_entity.pdbx_description
1 polymer ?
#
loop_
_entity_poly.entity_id
_entity_poly.type
_entity_poly.pdbx_seq_one_letter_code
_entity_poly.pdbx_strand_id
1 'polypeptide(L)'
;MGPGLMSDISSMASRPEPQLLFPPSPMLEPMREMTEEPADISTAQYASAMQQQSFNFYQRTKVLLEASATGELVFDDMLPARTRVVAAQAFYHLLTLATQRKLKVHQEAPYEAITVMGVEEEEERETMEEL
;
A
#
# COMPACT_ATOMS: atom_id res chain seq x y z
N MET A 1 7.17 -32.99 70.59
CA MET A 1 8.09 -31.85 70.82
C MET A 1 9.41 -32.20 70.14
N GLY A 2 9.96 -31.26 69.35
CA GLY A 2 10.98 -31.46 68.28
C GLY A 2 12.38 -31.89 68.75
N PRO A 3 13.49 -31.58 68.04
CA PRO A 3 13.72 -30.94 66.72
C PRO A 3 14.33 -31.97 65.71
N GLY A 4 14.64 -31.75 64.43
CA GLY A 4 15.14 -30.59 63.70
C GLY A 4 16.68 -30.62 63.59
N LEU A 5 17.20 -30.65 62.35
CA LEU A 5 18.58 -30.31 61.89
C LEU A 5 19.67 -31.39 62.13
N MET A 6 20.65 -31.66 61.25
CA MET A 6 21.00 -31.17 59.91
C MET A 6 22.12 -32.07 59.35
N SER A 7 22.13 -32.23 58.01
CA SER A 7 23.27 -32.29 57.08
C SER A 7 24.54 -33.09 57.41
N ASP A 8 24.85 -34.03 56.51
CA ASP A 8 26.12 -33.99 55.76
C ASP A 8 26.02 -34.89 54.52
N ILE A 9 25.94 -34.28 53.33
CA ILE A 9 26.37 -34.96 52.10
C ILE A 9 27.03 -33.94 51.18
N SER A 10 28.29 -33.65 51.48
CA SER A 10 29.23 -33.16 50.49
C SER A 10 29.68 -34.35 49.64
N SER A 11 29.25 -34.42 48.38
CA SER A 11 29.93 -35.26 47.39
C SER A 11 29.68 -34.74 45.97
N MET A 12 30.62 -33.91 45.52
CA MET A 12 31.32 -34.01 44.24
C MET A 12 30.62 -34.79 43.11
N ALA A 13 30.05 -34.05 42.17
CA ALA A 13 30.12 -34.41 40.75
C ALA A 13 29.88 -33.14 39.90
N SER A 14 30.93 -32.34 39.70
CA SER A 14 30.97 -31.36 38.62
C SER A 14 30.84 -32.10 37.30
N ARG A 15 29.64 -32.07 36.71
CA ARG A 15 29.43 -32.43 35.32
C ARG A 15 29.59 -31.15 34.51
N PRO A 16 30.53 -31.04 33.55
CA PRO A 16 30.60 -29.87 32.71
C PRO A 16 29.34 -29.83 31.84
N GLU A 17 28.53 -28.78 32.00
CA GLU A 17 27.43 -28.50 31.09
C GLU A 17 28.00 -28.36 29.67
N PRO A 18 27.36 -28.93 28.64
CA PRO A 18 27.69 -28.59 27.28
C PRO A 18 27.36 -27.11 27.09
N GLN A 19 28.39 -26.27 26.93
CA GLN A 19 28.20 -24.89 26.51
C GLN A 19 27.60 -24.90 25.11
N LEU A 20 26.26 -24.86 25.06
CA LEU A 20 25.56 -24.51 23.84
C LEU A 20 25.95 -23.06 23.54
N LEU A 21 26.81 -22.92 22.52
CA LEU A 21 27.21 -21.66 21.91
C LEU A 21 25.98 -21.04 21.24
N PHE A 22 25.09 -20.49 22.05
CA PHE A 22 24.07 -19.59 21.56
C PHE A 22 24.75 -18.25 21.28
N PRO A 23 24.62 -17.67 20.08
CA PRO A 23 25.01 -16.28 19.88
C PRO A 23 24.21 -15.43 20.87
N PRO A 24 24.80 -14.38 21.47
CA PRO A 24 24.03 -13.47 22.31
C PRO A 24 22.85 -12.97 21.50
N SER A 25 21.64 -13.18 22.02
CA SER A 25 20.43 -12.64 21.42
C SER A 25 20.65 -11.14 21.21
N PRO A 26 20.35 -10.58 20.02
CA PRO A 26 20.36 -9.15 19.88
C PRO A 26 19.37 -8.64 20.92
N MET A 27 19.87 -7.84 21.86
CA MET A 27 19.01 -7.11 22.79
C MET A 27 17.93 -6.47 21.94
N LEU A 28 16.67 -6.72 22.31
CA LEU A 28 15.55 -5.96 21.78
C LEU A 28 15.85 -4.50 22.14
N GLU A 29 16.50 -3.79 21.21
CA GLU A 29 16.56 -2.35 21.23
C GLU A 29 15.12 -1.89 21.43
N PRO A 30 14.85 -0.99 22.40
CA PRO A 30 13.52 -0.40 22.49
C PRO A 30 13.21 0.11 21.10
N MET A 31 12.11 -0.41 20.52
CA MET A 31 11.65 -0.09 19.18
C MET A 31 11.91 1.38 18.97
N ARG A 32 12.92 1.70 18.13
CA ARG A 32 13.04 3.07 17.64
C ARG A 32 11.70 3.29 16.98
N GLU A 33 10.89 4.14 17.61
CA GLU A 33 9.86 4.87 16.93
C GLU A 33 10.59 5.49 15.74
N MET A 34 10.55 4.78 14.61
CA MET A 34 10.89 5.33 13.32
C MET A 34 9.77 6.32 13.05
N THR A 35 9.84 7.45 13.74
CA THR A 35 9.46 8.73 13.18
C THR A 35 10.27 8.78 11.89
N GLU A 36 9.67 8.29 10.79
CA GLU A 36 10.17 8.57 9.45
C GLU A 36 10.28 10.10 9.41
N GLU A 37 11.49 10.62 9.58
CA GLU A 37 11.75 11.98 9.15
C GLU A 37 11.30 12.04 7.70
N PRO A 38 10.41 12.99 7.33
CA PRO A 38 10.06 13.13 5.94
C PRO A 38 11.38 13.37 5.21
N ALA A 39 11.78 12.42 4.36
CA ALA A 39 12.88 12.66 3.44
C ALA A 39 12.61 14.02 2.79
N ASP A 40 13.63 14.89 2.74
CA ASP A 40 13.58 16.16 2.02
C ASP A 40 13.49 15.84 0.52
N ILE A 41 12.33 15.34 0.09
CA ILE A 41 12.00 15.07 -1.29
C ILE A 41 11.79 16.44 -1.90
N SER A 42 12.65 16.82 -2.85
CA SER A 42 12.44 18.06 -3.57
C SER A 42 11.05 18.07 -4.22
N THR A 43 10.40 19.23 -4.29
CA THR A 43 9.06 19.37 -4.89
C THR A 43 8.98 18.74 -6.29
N ALA A 44 10.07 18.82 -7.06
CA ALA A 44 10.17 18.21 -8.39
C ALA A 44 10.11 16.67 -8.35
N GLN A 45 10.83 16.04 -7.42
CA GLN A 45 10.81 14.59 -7.23
C GLN A 45 9.42 14.12 -6.76
N TYR A 46 8.80 14.86 -5.84
CA TYR A 46 7.44 14.56 -5.39
C TYR A 46 6.42 14.65 -6.54
N ALA A 47 6.50 15.70 -7.36
CA ALA A 47 5.63 15.87 -8.53
C ALA A 47 5.80 14.72 -9.53
N SER A 48 7.05 14.32 -9.81
CA SER A 48 7.34 13.19 -10.71
C SER A 48 6.77 11.87 -10.16
N ALA A 49 6.94 11.60 -8.87
CA ALA A 49 6.36 10.42 -8.24
C ALA A 49 4.83 10.41 -8.33
N MET A 50 4.16 11.54 -8.09
CA MET A 50 2.71 11.68 -8.23
C MET A 50 2.21 11.45 -9.66
N GLN A 51 2.95 11.94 -10.65
CA GLN A 51 2.64 11.70 -12.07
C GLN A 51 2.75 10.22 -12.41
N GLN A 52 3.81 9.56 -11.95
CA GLN A 52 4.01 8.13 -12.18
C GLN A 52 2.92 7.30 -11.49
N GLN A 53 2.52 7.64 -10.27
CA GLN A 53 1.42 6.98 -9.58
C GLN A 53 0.08 7.17 -10.31
N SER A 54 -0.19 8.38 -10.82
CA SER A 54 -1.39 8.66 -11.61
C SER A 54 -1.42 7.83 -12.90
N PHE A 55 -0.27 7.68 -13.56
CA PHE A 55 -0.13 6.85 -14.76
C PHE A 55 -0.37 5.36 -14.44
N ASN A 56 0.22 4.84 -13.36
CA ASN A 56 0.02 3.45 -12.94
C ASN A 56 -1.45 3.18 -12.59
N PHE A 57 -2.11 4.13 -11.91
CA PHE A 57 -3.53 4.03 -11.61
C PHE A 57 -4.37 3.99 -12.89
N TYR A 58 -4.07 4.82 -13.89
CA TYR A 58 -4.74 4.81 -15.18
C TYR A 58 -4.59 3.48 -15.91
N GLN A 59 -3.37 2.96 -16.01
CA GLN A 59 -3.09 1.68 -16.68
C GLN A 59 -3.90 0.53 -16.07
N ARG A 60 -3.93 0.45 -14.73
CA ARG A 60 -4.73 -0.55 -14.02
C ARG A 60 -6.23 -0.35 -14.28
N THR A 61 -6.70 0.89 -14.25
CA THR A 61 -8.11 1.22 -14.51
C THR A 61 -8.52 0.79 -15.92
N LYS A 62 -7.69 1.05 -16.93
CA LYS A 62 -7.94 0.65 -18.31
C LYS A 62 -8.09 -0.87 -18.45
N VAL A 63 -7.18 -1.64 -17.85
CA VAL A 63 -7.26 -3.11 -17.85
C VAL A 63 -8.53 -3.60 -17.17
N LEU A 64 -8.93 -2.99 -16.05
CA LEU A 64 -10.18 -3.35 -15.36
C LEU A 64 -11.42 -3.00 -16.18
N LEU A 65 -11.41 -1.88 -16.90
CA LEU A 65 -12.51 -1.47 -17.79
C LEU A 65 -12.64 -2.40 -18.98
N GLU A 66 -11.52 -2.78 -19.61
CA GLU A 66 -11.49 -3.75 -20.72
C GLU A 66 -11.96 -5.14 -20.28
N ALA A 67 -11.71 -5.51 -19.02
CA ALA A 67 -12.21 -6.75 -18.43
C ALA A 67 -13.67 -6.66 -17.96
N SER A 68 -14.23 -5.45 -17.84
CA SER A 68 -15.61 -5.23 -17.39
C SER A 68 -16.59 -5.50 -18.52
N ALA A 69 -17.60 -6.34 -18.27
CA ALA A 69 -18.63 -6.64 -19.26
C ALA A 69 -19.52 -5.43 -19.60
N THR A 70 -19.62 -4.46 -18.69
CA THR A 70 -20.45 -3.26 -18.86
C THR A 70 -19.66 -2.04 -19.33
N GLY A 71 -18.32 -2.10 -19.35
CA GLY A 71 -17.46 -0.93 -19.57
C GLY A 71 -17.49 0.07 -18.41
N GLU A 72 -18.06 -0.32 -17.27
CA GLU A 72 -18.18 0.50 -16.06
C GLU A 72 -17.49 -0.20 -14.88
N LEU A 73 -16.94 0.60 -13.96
CA LEU A 73 -16.35 0.13 -12.71
C LEU A 73 -16.85 0.95 -11.53
N VAL A 74 -17.02 0.31 -10.38
CA VAL A 74 -17.24 1.01 -9.12
C VAL A 74 -15.88 1.35 -8.50
N PHE A 75 -15.68 2.62 -8.11
CA PHE A 75 -14.40 3.11 -7.58
C PHE A 75 -13.86 2.27 -6.41
N ASP A 76 -14.74 1.85 -5.49
CA ASP A 76 -14.37 1.08 -4.30
C ASP A 76 -13.75 -0.28 -4.62
N ASP A 77 -14.11 -0.88 -5.76
CA ASP A 77 -13.61 -2.18 -6.21
C ASP A 77 -12.25 -2.07 -6.92
N MET A 78 -11.85 -0.87 -7.29
CA MET A 78 -10.54 -0.60 -7.92
C MET A 78 -9.41 -0.52 -6.88
N LEU A 79 -9.74 -0.32 -5.60
CA LEU A 79 -8.77 -0.07 -4.55
C LEU A 79 -8.05 -1.37 -4.13
N PRO A 80 -6.70 -1.38 -4.06
CA PRO A 80 -5.96 -2.56 -3.57
C PRO A 80 -6.16 -2.82 -2.08
N ALA A 81 -6.47 -1.78 -1.30
CA ALA A 81 -6.72 -1.88 0.13
C ALA A 81 -7.72 -0.80 0.55
N ARG A 82 -8.66 -1.16 1.43
CA ARG A 82 -9.70 -0.26 1.95
C ARG A 82 -9.21 0.55 3.15
N THR A 83 -8.07 1.20 3.00
CA THR A 83 -7.54 2.15 4.01
C THR A 83 -7.83 3.59 3.58
N ARG A 84 -7.98 4.50 4.55
CA ARG A 84 -8.31 5.91 4.26
C ARG A 84 -7.26 6.58 3.40
N VAL A 85 -5.98 6.31 3.65
CA VAL A 85 -4.85 6.89 2.91
C VAL A 85 -4.89 6.45 1.45
N VAL A 86 -5.04 5.15 1.20
CA VAL A 86 -5.11 4.58 -0.15
C VAL A 86 -6.34 5.10 -0.90
N ALA A 87 -7.50 5.15 -0.25
CA ALA A 87 -8.72 5.67 -0.86
C ALA A 87 -8.60 7.15 -1.25
N ALA A 88 -8.04 7.99 -0.36
CA ALA A 88 -7.84 9.41 -0.64
C ALA A 88 -6.84 9.64 -1.79
N GLN A 89 -5.74 8.90 -1.83
CA GLN A 89 -4.75 8.96 -2.92
C GLN A 89 -5.36 8.49 -4.25
N ALA A 90 -6.04 7.35 -4.26
CA ALA A 90 -6.71 6.85 -5.44
C ALA A 90 -7.79 7.81 -5.95
N PHE A 91 -8.54 8.43 -5.05
CA PHE A 91 -9.55 9.43 -5.40
C PHE A 91 -8.92 10.68 -6.03
N TYR A 92 -7.78 11.14 -5.50
CA TYR A 92 -7.02 12.23 -6.12
C TYR A 92 -6.55 11.88 -7.54
N HIS A 93 -6.03 10.68 -7.75
CA HIS A 93 -5.62 10.21 -9.08
C HIS A 93 -6.83 10.10 -10.03
N LEU A 94 -7.98 9.61 -9.55
CA LEU A 94 -9.22 9.57 -10.32
C LEU A 94 -9.63 10.96 -10.80
N LEU A 95 -9.65 11.96 -9.90
CA LEU A 95 -9.96 13.35 -10.25
C LEU A 95 -8.96 13.95 -11.24
N THR A 96 -7.67 13.65 -11.04
CA THR A 96 -6.60 14.10 -11.95
C THR A 96 -6.80 13.54 -13.37
N LEU A 97 -7.21 12.27 -13.49
CA LEU A 97 -7.46 11.65 -14.78
C LEU A 97 -8.77 12.13 -15.42
N ALA A 98 -9.81 12.36 -14.61
CA ALA A 98 -11.07 12.92 -15.07
C ALA A 98 -10.88 14.34 -15.64
N THR A 99 -10.10 15.19 -14.96
CA THR A 99 -9.76 16.54 -15.45
C THR A 99 -8.94 16.52 -16.74
N GLN A 100 -8.12 15.48 -16.94
CA GLN A 100 -7.39 15.22 -18.18
C GLN A 100 -8.26 14.56 -19.28
N ARG A 101 -9.56 14.36 -19.05
CA ARG A 101 -10.48 13.64 -19.96
C ARG A 101 -10.01 12.23 -20.33
N LYS A 102 -9.28 11.56 -19.45
CA LYS A 102 -8.87 10.16 -19.62
C LYS A 102 -9.89 9.18 -19.08
N LEU A 103 -10.74 9.64 -18.15
CA LEU A 103 -11.82 8.86 -17.55
C LEU A 103 -13.07 9.73 -17.43
N LYS A 104 -14.24 9.11 -17.50
CA LYS A 104 -15.51 9.72 -17.08
C LYS A 104 -15.87 9.19 -15.70
N VAL A 105 -16.42 10.07 -14.87
CA VAL A 105 -16.88 9.73 -13.52
C VAL A 105 -18.33 10.15 -13.36
N HIS A 106 -19.11 9.32 -12.69
CA HIS A 106 -20.51 9.60 -12.39
C HIS A 106 -20.81 9.26 -10.92
N GLN A 107 -21.57 10.14 -10.27
CA GLN A 107 -22.11 9.92 -8.93
C GLN A 107 -23.56 10.40 -8.96
N GLU A 108 -24.50 9.50 -8.68
CA GLU A 108 -25.92 9.77 -8.82
C GLU A 108 -26.45 10.71 -7.71
N ALA A 109 -26.02 10.47 -6.47
CA ALA A 109 -26.43 11.25 -5.31
C ALA A 109 -25.25 11.51 -4.34
N PRO A 110 -25.35 12.49 -3.43
CA PRO A 110 -24.27 12.79 -2.50
C PRO A 110 -23.85 11.56 -1.69
N TYR A 111 -22.54 11.31 -1.62
CA TYR A 111 -21.93 10.19 -0.89
C TYR A 111 -22.26 8.78 -1.42
N GLU A 112 -22.93 8.67 -2.56
CA GLU A 112 -23.13 7.39 -3.23
C GLU A 112 -21.87 6.90 -3.93
N ALA A 113 -21.92 5.63 -4.35
CA ALA A 113 -20.87 4.99 -5.12
C ALA A 113 -20.53 5.80 -6.38
N ILE A 114 -19.23 5.82 -6.71
CA ILE A 114 -18.72 6.52 -7.88
C ILE A 114 -18.48 5.49 -8.98
N THR A 115 -19.14 5.68 -10.11
CA THR A 115 -18.94 4.88 -11.32
C THR A 115 -17.86 5.53 -12.19
N VAL A 116 -16.92 4.73 -12.65
CA VAL A 116 -15.80 5.11 -13.51
C VAL A 116 -15.97 4.43 -14.87
N MET A 117 -15.81 5.21 -15.94
CA MET A 117 -15.95 4.78 -17.33
C MET A 117 -14.72 5.20 -18.12
N GLY A 118 -14.40 4.42 -19.16
CA GLY A 118 -13.40 4.80 -20.15
C GLY A 118 -13.87 5.98 -20.99
N VAL A 119 -12.92 6.74 -21.52
CA VAL A 119 -13.19 7.66 -22.63
C VAL A 119 -12.81 6.90 -23.88
N GLU A 120 -13.77 6.65 -24.77
CA GLU A 120 -13.44 6.17 -26.11
C GLU A 120 -12.57 7.25 -26.76
N GLU A 121 -11.32 6.90 -27.08
CA GLU A 121 -10.50 7.74 -27.94
C GLU A 121 -11.24 7.77 -29.28
N GLU A 122 -11.90 8.90 -29.58
CA GLU A 122 -12.33 9.19 -30.95
C GLU A 122 -11.05 9.13 -31.79
N GLU A 123 -10.84 8.02 -32.50
CA GLU A 123 -9.86 7.97 -33.58
C GLU A 123 -10.18 9.17 -34.48
N GLU A 124 -9.22 10.09 -34.63
CA GLU A 124 -9.24 11.13 -35.65
C GLU A 124 -9.37 10.45 -37.03
N ARG A 125 -10.60 10.12 -37.41
CA ARG A 125 -11.03 9.91 -38.79
C ARG A 125 -11.42 11.26 -39.38
N GLU A 126 -10.60 12.28 -39.17
CA GLU A 126 -10.59 13.44 -40.06
C GLU A 126 -9.70 13.08 -41.25
N THR A 127 -10.36 12.47 -42.24
CA THR A 127 -10.25 12.86 -43.64
C THR A 127 -8.93 13.51 -44.05
N MET A 128 -7.93 12.68 -44.38
CA MET A 128 -7.00 13.02 -45.46
C MET A 128 -7.63 12.60 -46.80
N GLU A 129 -8.84 13.10 -47.04
CA GLU A 129 -9.43 13.26 -48.37
C GLU A 129 -9.41 14.77 -48.63
N GLU A 130 -8.80 15.16 -49.75
CA GLU A 130 -8.45 16.54 -50.15
C GLU A 130 -7.13 17.09 -49.58
N LEU A 131 -6.03 16.75 -50.27
CA LEU A 131 -5.20 17.70 -51.02
C LEU A 131 -4.35 17.00 -52.08
#